data_AF-A0A8B3NMP0-F1
#
_entry.id   AF-A0A8B3NMP0-F1
#
_cell.length_a   1.000
_cell.length_b   1.000
_cell.length_c   1.000
_cell.angle_alpha   90.00
_cell.angle_beta   90.00
_cell.angle_gamma   90.00
#
_symmetry.space_group_name_H-M   'P 1'
#
loop_
_entity.id
_entity.type
_entity.pdbx_description
1 polymer ?
#
loop_
_entity_poly.entity_id
_entity_poly.type
_entity_poly.pdbx_seq_one_letter_code
_entity_poly.pdbx_strand_id
1 'polypeptide(L)'
;MAALEDVVLLLDGERYRVDFAAFGSAQTIIKHVVLDWLQRHDPHTVHINCKNLVSYISHRDIGSLVYLIVSSPFDARAYWNRHVLSDATTAHTWSLRAMLHSLCRLNIGHWSPPAASIIRGLKSPKVDKYRVVRAGDCFLPLDQQAMIVNHIDHMCAALAADPVAMDGTALRDVCMLVMSYQYAFRAGQIARIETADVRLFSTGAVHVAVTLTKQRNNRKRTRVNRRIKREWGPLFNELVKRRESDTMLPEEGVPSRLLFGLTPQGVSHAIMELTEELTSEPWSPTDLR
;
A
#
# COMPACT_ATOMS: atom_id res chain seq x y z
N MET A 1 -21.20 -23.16 19.33
CA MET A 1 -20.78 -22.03 18.49
C MET A 1 -19.70 -22.53 17.55
N ALA A 2 -19.93 -22.53 16.24
CA ALA A 2 -18.89 -22.86 15.27
C ALA A 2 -17.72 -21.88 15.48
N ALA A 3 -16.53 -22.39 15.76
CA ALA A 3 -15.35 -21.54 15.89
C ALA A 3 -15.07 -20.95 14.51
N LEU A 4 -15.08 -19.62 14.37
CA LEU A 4 -14.63 -18.96 13.14
C LEU A 4 -13.21 -19.44 12.82
N GLU A 5 -13.05 -20.24 11.77
CA GLU A 5 -11.77 -20.80 11.34
C GLU A 5 -10.94 -19.77 10.58
N ASP A 6 -11.60 -18.75 10.04
CA ASP A 6 -11.03 -17.65 9.29
C ASP A 6 -11.74 -16.32 9.57
N VAL A 7 -11.10 -15.23 9.13
CA VAL A 7 -11.69 -13.89 9.02
C VAL A 7 -11.35 -13.33 7.64
N VAL A 8 -12.33 -12.72 6.98
CA VAL A 8 -12.12 -12.01 5.70
C VAL A 8 -12.09 -10.51 5.95
N LEU A 9 -10.99 -9.86 5.56
CA LEU A 9 -10.81 -8.42 5.60
C LEU A 9 -11.06 -7.85 4.20
N LEU A 10 -11.91 -6.83 4.11
CA LEU A 10 -12.13 -6.07 2.87
C LEU A 10 -11.20 -4.86 2.86
N LEU A 11 -10.17 -4.89 2.03
CA LEU A 11 -9.12 -3.87 1.97
C LEU A 11 -9.05 -3.30 0.56
N ASP A 12 -9.29 -2.00 0.41
CA ASP A 12 -9.13 -1.29 -0.87
C ASP A 12 -9.84 -1.95 -2.09
N GLY A 13 -10.97 -2.62 -1.83
CA GLY A 13 -11.79 -3.31 -2.85
C GLY A 13 -11.54 -4.82 -2.94
N GLU A 14 -10.49 -5.33 -2.30
CA GLU A 14 -10.10 -6.73 -2.35
C GLU A 14 -10.41 -7.50 -1.06
N ARG A 15 -10.53 -8.83 -1.20
CA ARG A 15 -10.82 -9.75 -0.08
C ARG A 15 -9.55 -10.44 0.37
N TYR A 16 -9.14 -10.21 1.61
CA TYR A 16 -7.98 -10.85 2.22
C TYR A 16 -8.42 -11.80 3.33
N ARG A 17 -8.14 -13.09 3.13
CA ARG A 17 -8.45 -14.14 4.11
C ARG A 17 -7.31 -14.29 5.12
N VAL A 18 -7.65 -14.24 6.40
CA VAL A 18 -6.78 -14.66 7.50
C VAL A 18 -7.23 -16.05 7.92
N ASP A 19 -6.49 -17.07 7.47
CA ASP A 19 -6.71 -18.45 7.89
C ASP A 19 -6.02 -18.70 9.23
N PHE A 20 -6.79 -19.01 10.27
CA PHE A 20 -6.21 -19.24 11.59
C PHE A 20 -5.59 -20.64 11.73
N ALA A 21 -5.92 -21.60 10.86
CA ALA A 21 -5.31 -22.93 10.88
C ALA A 21 -3.79 -22.86 10.63
N ALA A 22 -3.33 -21.85 9.88
CA ALA A 22 -1.91 -21.60 9.63
C ALA A 22 -1.08 -21.34 10.91
N PHE A 23 -1.73 -21.02 12.04
CA PHE A 23 -1.05 -20.82 13.33
C PHE A 23 -0.98 -22.08 14.19
N GLY A 24 -1.47 -23.23 13.70
CA GLY A 24 -1.36 -24.52 14.39
C GLY A 24 -1.78 -24.47 15.86
N SER A 25 -0.90 -24.92 16.77
CA SER A 25 -1.16 -24.91 18.21
C SER A 25 -1.34 -23.52 18.83
N ALA A 26 -0.92 -22.44 18.14
CA ALA A 26 -1.12 -21.06 18.58
C ALA A 26 -2.47 -20.45 18.14
N GLN A 27 -3.28 -21.18 17.36
CA GLN A 27 -4.51 -20.69 16.72
C GLN A 27 -5.42 -19.87 17.66
N THR A 28 -5.80 -20.44 18.81
CA THR A 28 -6.72 -19.80 19.75
C THR A 28 -6.18 -18.48 20.28
N ILE A 29 -4.88 -18.44 20.61
CA ILE A 29 -4.24 -17.23 21.12
C ILE A 29 -4.14 -16.17 20.02
N ILE A 30 -3.80 -16.56 18.79
CA ILE A 30 -3.72 -15.64 17.66
C ILE A 30 -5.10 -15.06 17.31
N LYS A 31 -6.20 -15.81 17.46
CA LYS A 31 -7.56 -15.25 17.32
C LYS A 31 -7.78 -14.07 18.27
N HIS A 32 -7.39 -14.20 19.54
CA HIS A 32 -7.49 -13.09 20.51
C HIS A 32 -6.58 -11.91 20.15
N VAL A 33 -5.36 -12.18 19.67
CA VAL A 33 -4.43 -11.14 19.20
C VAL A 33 -5.01 -10.37 18.01
N VAL A 34 -5.57 -11.08 17.03
CA VAL A 34 -6.17 -10.45 15.84
C VAL A 34 -7.40 -9.62 16.21
N LEU A 35 -8.23 -10.10 17.15
CA LEU A 35 -9.34 -9.30 17.68
C LEU A 35 -8.86 -8.01 18.37
N ASP A 36 -7.81 -8.08 19.19
CA ASP A 36 -7.21 -6.89 19.80
C ASP A 36 -6.61 -5.93 18.75
N TRP A 37 -6.01 -6.45 17.67
CA TRP A 37 -5.52 -5.62 16.58
C TRP A 37 -6.66 -4.95 15.80
N LEU A 38 -7.74 -5.65 15.48
CA LEU A 38 -8.89 -5.09 14.76
C LEU A 38 -9.57 -3.95 15.55
N GLN A 39 -9.52 -3.99 16.88
CA GLN A 39 -10.03 -2.91 17.72
C GLN A 39 -9.14 -1.65 17.73
N ARG A 40 -7.87 -1.76 17.33
CA ARG A 40 -6.85 -0.72 17.56
C ARG A 40 -6.15 -0.22 16.32
N HIS A 41 -6.13 -1.03 15.26
CA HIS A 41 -5.35 -0.78 14.07
C HIS A 41 -6.26 -0.77 12.85
N ASP A 42 -5.79 -0.06 11.82
CA ASP A 42 -6.42 -0.16 10.51
C ASP A 42 -6.36 -1.61 10.01
N PRO A 43 -7.42 -2.13 9.36
CA PRO A 43 -7.45 -3.49 8.82
C PRO A 43 -6.24 -3.87 7.94
N HIS A 44 -5.62 -2.92 7.23
CA HIS A 44 -4.38 -3.19 6.47
C HIS A 44 -3.22 -3.58 7.38
N THR A 45 -3.09 -2.92 8.53
CA THR A 45 -2.03 -3.24 9.51
C THR A 45 -2.24 -4.63 10.10
N VAL A 46 -3.51 -5.00 10.35
CA VAL A 46 -3.88 -6.33 10.83
C VAL A 46 -3.47 -7.39 9.80
N HIS A 47 -3.84 -7.18 8.52
CA HIS A 47 -3.48 -8.08 7.43
C HIS A 47 -1.96 -8.25 7.30
N ILE A 48 -1.21 -7.14 7.26
CA ILE A 48 0.27 -7.15 7.18
C ILE A 48 0.85 -7.95 8.34
N ASN A 49 0.37 -7.73 9.57
CA ASN A 49 0.88 -8.46 10.73
C ASN A 49 0.58 -9.96 10.66
N CYS A 50 -0.63 -10.35 10.26
CA CYS A 50 -0.99 -11.77 10.10
C CYS A 50 -0.11 -12.43 9.02
N LYS A 51 0.03 -11.81 7.85
CA LYS A 51 0.87 -12.29 6.75
C LYS A 51 2.32 -12.49 7.19
N ASN A 52 2.88 -11.52 7.92
CA ASN A 52 4.26 -11.61 8.41
C ASN A 52 4.43 -12.68 9.49
N LEU A 53 3.44 -12.93 10.34
CA LEU A 53 3.50 -14.03 11.31
C LEU A 53 3.46 -15.40 10.61
N VAL A 54 2.59 -15.59 9.63
CA VAL A 54 2.53 -16.83 8.84
C VAL A 54 3.83 -17.04 8.05
N SER A 55 4.36 -15.97 7.44
CA SER A 55 5.66 -16.00 6.79
C SER A 55 6.78 -16.39 7.76
N TYR A 56 6.78 -15.84 8.97
CA TYR A 56 7.76 -16.19 10.00
C TYR A 56 7.69 -17.68 10.40
N ILE A 57 6.47 -18.21 10.63
CA ILE A 57 6.26 -19.64 10.92
C ILE A 57 6.85 -20.51 9.80
N SER A 58 6.59 -20.13 8.54
CA SER A 58 7.07 -20.88 7.37
C SER A 58 8.60 -20.92 7.28
N HIS A 59 9.29 -19.90 7.79
CA HIS A 59 10.76 -19.85 7.78
C HIS A 59 11.41 -20.61 8.94
N ARG A 60 10.68 -20.87 10.04
CA ARG A 60 11.32 -21.22 11.31
C ARG A 60 10.64 -22.25 12.19
N ASP A 61 9.52 -22.79 11.73
CA ASP A 61 8.60 -23.64 12.48
C ASP A 61 7.73 -22.87 13.52
N ILE A 62 6.53 -23.43 13.75
CA ILE A 62 5.54 -22.90 14.67
C ILE A 62 6.01 -22.91 16.13
N GLY A 63 6.90 -23.84 16.50
CA GLY A 63 7.48 -23.94 17.84
C GLY A 63 8.20 -22.67 18.26
N SER A 64 8.82 -21.93 17.32
CA SER A 64 9.46 -20.65 17.61
C SER A 64 8.45 -19.58 18.05
N LEU A 65 7.29 -19.53 17.40
CA LEU A 65 6.19 -18.63 17.77
C LEU A 65 5.58 -19.04 19.11
N VAL A 66 5.31 -20.33 19.29
CA VAL A 66 4.73 -20.88 20.53
C VAL A 66 5.64 -20.60 21.72
N TYR A 67 6.95 -20.80 21.58
CA TYR A 67 7.92 -20.48 22.64
C TYR A 67 7.79 -19.03 23.09
N LEU A 68 7.75 -18.08 22.14
CA LEU A 68 7.57 -16.66 22.47
C LEU A 68 6.25 -16.38 23.20
N ILE A 69 5.19 -17.11 22.89
CA ILE A 69 3.87 -16.94 23.53
C ILE A 69 3.88 -17.47 24.98
N VAL A 70 4.43 -18.67 25.19
CA VAL A 70 4.31 -19.39 26.48
C VAL A 70 5.43 -19.10 27.47
N SER A 71 6.57 -18.56 27.03
CA SER A 71 7.70 -18.27 27.92
C SER A 71 7.51 -17.01 28.77
N SER A 72 8.27 -16.93 29.86
CA SER A 72 8.38 -15.68 30.63
C SER A 72 8.99 -14.56 29.77
N PRO A 73 8.72 -13.28 30.06
CA PRO A 73 9.29 -12.18 29.27
C PRO A 73 10.83 -12.17 29.20
N PHE A 74 11.51 -12.64 30.24
CA PHE A 74 12.97 -12.73 30.27
C PHE A 74 13.49 -13.87 29.39
N ASP A 75 12.86 -15.05 29.47
CA ASP A 75 13.23 -16.20 28.63
C ASP A 75 12.91 -15.94 27.16
N ALA A 76 11.78 -15.30 26.87
CA ALA A 76 11.41 -14.86 25.54
C ALA A 76 12.43 -13.86 24.97
N ARG A 77 12.95 -12.93 25.78
CA ARG A 77 14.04 -12.04 25.36
C ARG A 77 15.35 -12.78 25.09
N ALA A 78 15.70 -13.76 25.92
CA ALA A 78 16.89 -14.58 25.69
C ALA A 78 16.76 -15.35 24.38
N TYR A 79 15.61 -15.99 24.16
CA TYR A 79 15.28 -16.70 22.93
C TYR A 79 15.25 -15.77 21.71
N TRP A 80 14.71 -14.56 21.86
CA TRP A 80 14.72 -13.55 20.81
C TRP A 80 16.13 -13.24 20.32
N ASN A 81 17.06 -13.00 21.24
CA ASN A 81 18.42 -12.63 20.88
C ASN A 81 19.20 -13.79 20.26
N ARG A 82 19.00 -15.01 20.77
CA ARG A 82 19.72 -16.20 20.32
C ARG A 82 19.17 -16.75 19.01
N HIS A 83 17.86 -16.73 18.89
CA HIS A 83 17.15 -17.35 17.80
C HIS A 83 16.52 -16.25 16.93
N VAL A 84 15.47 -15.54 17.37
CA VAL A 84 14.64 -14.72 16.44
C VAL A 84 15.47 -13.78 15.56
N LEU A 85 16.48 -13.11 16.13
CA LEU A 85 17.32 -12.15 15.40
C LEU A 85 18.13 -12.71 14.22
N SER A 86 18.52 -13.99 14.24
CA SER A 86 19.40 -14.53 13.22
C SER A 86 18.67 -14.75 11.89
N ASP A 87 17.38 -15.08 11.96
CA ASP A 87 16.64 -15.59 10.80
C ASP A 87 15.40 -14.74 10.45
N ALA A 88 14.95 -13.87 11.37
CA ALA A 88 13.78 -13.05 11.14
C ALA A 88 14.11 -11.79 10.34
N THR A 89 13.29 -11.49 9.35
CA THR A 89 13.30 -10.20 8.65
C THR A 89 12.82 -9.08 9.58
N THR A 90 13.09 -7.83 9.21
CA THR A 90 12.57 -6.67 9.96
C THR A 90 11.04 -6.71 10.07
N ALA A 91 10.35 -7.07 8.99
CA ALA A 91 8.90 -7.19 8.94
C ALA A 91 8.38 -8.26 9.94
N HIS A 92 9.01 -9.45 9.96
CA HIS A 92 8.70 -10.48 10.95
C HIS A 92 8.82 -9.94 12.38
N THR A 93 9.93 -9.26 12.68
CA THR A 93 10.18 -8.77 14.04
C THR A 93 9.22 -7.65 14.48
N TRP A 94 8.67 -6.87 13.55
CA TRP A 94 7.64 -5.88 13.89
C TRP A 94 6.32 -6.55 14.24
N SER A 95 5.90 -7.55 13.46
CA SER A 95 4.63 -8.27 13.69
C SER A 95 4.69 -9.15 14.93
N LEU A 96 5.84 -9.79 15.22
CA LEU A 96 6.07 -10.50 16.48
C LEU A 96 5.97 -9.56 17.70
N ARG A 97 6.57 -8.36 17.63
CA ARG A 97 6.42 -7.38 18.71
C ARG A 97 4.99 -6.90 18.87
N ALA A 98 4.28 -6.65 17.78
CA ALA A 98 2.87 -6.28 17.82
C ALA A 98 2.04 -7.36 18.54
N MET A 99 2.35 -8.64 18.30
CA MET A 99 1.70 -9.78 18.94
C MET A 99 2.02 -9.80 20.44
N LEU A 100 3.30 -9.75 20.82
CA LEU A 100 3.71 -9.74 22.23
C LEU A 100 3.08 -8.56 22.99
N HIS A 101 2.98 -7.39 22.35
CA HIS A 101 2.30 -6.24 22.93
C HIS A 101 0.80 -6.48 23.13
N SER A 102 0.14 -7.22 22.23
CA SER A 102 -1.24 -7.68 22.44
C SER A 102 -1.36 -8.66 23.61
N LEU A 103 -0.43 -9.63 23.74
CA LEU A 103 -0.42 -10.55 24.89
C LEU A 103 -0.32 -9.78 26.22
N CYS A 104 0.56 -8.77 26.29
CA CYS A 104 0.67 -7.89 27.45
C CYS A 104 -0.63 -7.12 27.76
N ARG A 105 -1.34 -6.63 26.74
CA ARG A 105 -2.61 -5.90 26.93
C ARG A 105 -3.74 -6.82 27.38
N LEU A 106 -3.76 -8.03 26.85
CA LEU A 106 -4.79 -9.03 27.12
C LEU A 106 -4.51 -9.86 28.38
N ASN A 107 -3.36 -9.67 29.03
CA ASN A 107 -2.90 -10.47 30.18
C ASN A 107 -2.88 -11.99 29.89
N ILE A 108 -2.32 -12.38 28.75
CA ILE A 108 -2.25 -13.80 28.33
C ILE A 108 -0.91 -14.42 28.76
N GLY A 109 -0.97 -15.54 29.49
CA GLY A 109 0.21 -16.28 29.95
C GLY A 109 1.05 -15.47 30.93
N HIS A 110 2.37 -15.40 30.71
CA HIS A 110 3.28 -14.59 31.53
C HIS A 110 3.35 -13.12 31.08
N TRP A 111 2.59 -12.73 30.06
CA TRP A 111 2.63 -11.39 29.49
C TRP A 111 1.62 -10.49 30.19
N SER A 112 2.13 -9.50 30.92
CA SER A 112 1.35 -8.47 31.60
C SER A 112 1.77 -7.06 31.15
N PRO A 113 0.98 -6.00 31.41
CA PRO A 113 1.32 -4.64 31.00
C PRO A 113 2.74 -4.17 31.42
N PRO A 114 3.25 -4.49 32.62
CA PRO A 114 4.64 -4.15 32.99
C PRO A 114 5.71 -4.75 32.07
N ALA A 115 5.47 -5.94 31.50
CA ALA A 115 6.41 -6.61 30.61
C ALA A 115 6.57 -5.91 29.24
N ALA A 116 5.71 -4.94 28.91
CA ALA A 116 5.81 -4.18 27.66
C ALA A 116 7.11 -3.37 27.53
N SER A 117 7.80 -3.05 28.63
CA SER A 117 9.15 -2.45 28.61
C SER A 117 10.20 -3.39 28.01
N ILE A 118 10.09 -4.70 28.30
CA ILE A 118 11.00 -5.73 27.77
C ILE A 118 10.85 -5.83 26.25
N ILE A 119 9.61 -5.83 25.75
CA ILE A 119 9.32 -5.89 24.30
C ILE A 119 9.92 -4.69 23.57
N ARG A 120 9.80 -3.48 24.14
CA ARG A 120 10.41 -2.26 23.61
C ARG A 120 11.94 -2.34 23.54
N GLY A 121 12.56 -3.09 24.45
CA GLY A 121 14.00 -3.31 24.50
C GLY A 121 14.53 -4.45 23.63
N LEU A 122 13.67 -5.18 22.89
CA LEU A 122 14.10 -6.23 21.98
C LEU A 122 14.90 -5.62 20.81
N LYS A 123 16.04 -6.19 20.46
CA LYS A 123 16.85 -5.75 19.32
C LYS A 123 16.14 -6.05 18.01
N SER A 124 16.39 -5.25 16.97
CA SER A 124 15.91 -5.51 15.61
C SER A 124 17.08 -5.88 14.69
N PRO A 125 16.83 -6.59 13.59
CA PRO A 125 17.80 -6.72 12.51
C PRO A 125 18.31 -5.33 12.09
N LYS A 126 19.61 -5.21 11.82
CA LYS A 126 20.20 -3.94 11.38
C LYS A 126 19.68 -3.61 9.98
N VAL A 127 19.00 -2.47 9.86
CA VAL A 127 18.54 -1.94 8.57
C VAL A 127 19.26 -0.64 8.31
N ASP A 128 20.02 -0.61 7.22
CA ASP A 128 20.64 0.62 6.73
C ASP A 128 19.62 1.41 5.91
N LYS A 129 18.79 2.18 6.61
CA LYS A 129 17.68 2.95 6.03
C LYS A 129 18.10 3.95 4.95
N TYR A 130 19.37 4.35 4.95
CA TYR A 130 19.90 5.37 4.05
C TYR A 130 20.88 4.80 3.02
N ARG A 131 21.02 3.47 2.92
CA ARG A 131 21.87 2.82 1.92
C ARG A 131 21.53 3.31 0.52
N VAL A 132 20.25 3.23 0.15
CA VAL A 132 19.74 3.62 -1.18
C VAL A 132 19.93 5.11 -1.46
N VAL A 133 19.80 5.96 -0.44
CA VAL A 133 20.05 7.40 -0.58
C VAL A 133 21.52 7.69 -0.83
N ARG A 134 22.43 6.99 -0.13
CA ARG A 134 23.88 7.14 -0.34
C ARG A 134 24.36 6.56 -1.66
N ALA A 135 23.71 5.50 -2.14
CA ALA A 135 24.03 4.89 -3.43
C ALA A 135 23.48 5.71 -4.61
N GLY A 136 22.46 6.55 -4.38
CA GLY A 136 21.77 7.29 -5.44
C GLY A 136 20.64 6.50 -6.10
N ASP A 137 20.53 5.20 -5.81
CA ASP A 137 19.54 4.26 -6.35
C ASP A 137 18.07 4.54 -5.93
N CYS A 138 17.80 5.61 -5.18
CA CYS A 138 16.44 5.97 -4.76
C CYS A 138 15.75 6.97 -5.69
N PHE A 139 16.42 7.40 -6.76
CA PHE A 139 15.88 8.36 -7.72
C PHE A 139 15.75 7.73 -9.09
N LEU A 140 14.64 8.02 -9.77
CA LEU A 140 14.47 7.67 -11.18
C LEU A 140 15.60 8.31 -12.02
N PRO A 141 16.35 7.53 -12.82
CA PRO A 141 17.39 8.05 -13.72
C PRO A 141 16.88 9.15 -14.67
N LEU A 142 17.74 10.11 -15.00
CA LEU A 142 17.35 11.29 -15.81
C LEU A 142 16.93 10.92 -17.25
N ASP A 143 17.56 9.91 -17.83
CA ASP A 143 17.20 9.36 -19.13
C ASP A 143 15.80 8.73 -19.10
N GLN A 144 15.47 7.98 -18.06
CA GLN A 144 14.14 7.40 -17.87
C GLN A 144 13.08 8.47 -17.55
N GLN A 145 13.42 9.52 -16.80
CA GLN A 145 12.57 10.70 -16.64
C GLN A 145 12.23 11.35 -18.00
N ALA A 146 13.22 11.46 -18.89
CA ALA A 146 13.01 12.00 -20.23
C ALA A 146 12.11 11.07 -21.07
N MET A 147 12.26 9.75 -20.96
CA MET A 147 11.37 8.78 -21.63
C MET A 147 9.91 8.96 -21.19
N ILE A 148 9.65 9.10 -19.89
CA ILE A 148 8.30 9.37 -19.35
C ILE A 148 7.72 10.66 -19.92
N VAL A 149 8.49 11.75 -19.90
CA VAL A 149 8.04 13.05 -20.43
C VAL A 149 7.74 12.96 -21.93
N ASN A 150 8.65 12.36 -22.71
CA ASN A 150 8.47 12.16 -24.15
C ASN A 150 7.23 11.32 -24.46
N HIS A 151 6.96 10.28 -23.66
CA HIS A 151 5.76 9.47 -23.82
C HIS A 151 4.49 10.28 -23.55
N ILE A 152 4.43 11.06 -22.47
CA ILE A 152 3.27 11.91 -22.17
C ILE A 152 3.04 12.91 -23.31
N ASP A 153 4.09 13.58 -23.80
CA ASP A 153 4.01 14.54 -24.89
C ASP A 153 3.58 13.86 -26.20
N HIS A 154 4.07 12.66 -26.48
CA HIS A 154 3.64 11.84 -27.62
C HIS A 154 2.14 11.49 -27.54
N MET A 155 1.66 11.08 -26.36
CA MET A 155 0.24 10.79 -26.16
C MET A 155 -0.62 12.05 -26.34
N CYS A 156 -0.18 13.22 -25.88
CA CYS A 156 -0.86 14.47 -26.17
C CYS A 156 -0.94 14.76 -27.68
N ALA A 157 0.14 14.53 -28.43
CA ALA A 157 0.17 14.72 -29.88
C ALA A 157 -0.73 13.72 -30.62
N ALA A 158 -0.70 12.44 -30.21
CA ALA A 158 -1.56 11.39 -30.77
C ALA A 158 -3.05 11.70 -30.52
N LEU A 159 -3.39 12.15 -29.32
CA LEU A 159 -4.75 12.56 -28.97
C LEU A 159 -5.23 13.75 -29.82
N ALA A 160 -4.35 14.72 -30.07
CA ALA A 160 -4.67 15.87 -30.91
C ALA A 160 -4.88 15.49 -32.39
N ALA A 161 -4.17 14.46 -32.88
CA ALA A 161 -4.28 13.98 -34.24
C ALA A 161 -5.53 13.12 -34.47
N ASP A 162 -5.80 12.18 -33.57
CA ASP A 162 -6.99 11.33 -33.62
C ASP A 162 -7.47 10.94 -32.21
N PRO A 163 -8.47 11.69 -31.67
CA PRO A 163 -9.01 11.39 -30.35
C PRO A 163 -9.71 10.05 -30.24
N VAL A 164 -10.22 9.46 -31.34
CA VAL A 164 -11.02 8.24 -31.29
C VAL A 164 -10.13 6.99 -31.37
N ALA A 165 -9.01 7.07 -32.09
CA ALA A 165 -8.05 5.97 -32.19
C ALA A 165 -7.29 5.69 -30.89
N MET A 166 -7.20 6.65 -29.97
CA MET A 166 -6.51 6.44 -28.70
C MET A 166 -7.30 5.48 -27.81
N ASP A 167 -6.68 4.36 -27.44
CA ASP A 167 -7.26 3.40 -26.52
C ASP A 167 -7.58 4.01 -25.13
N GLY A 168 -8.68 3.56 -24.53
CA GLY A 168 -9.14 4.04 -23.23
C GLY A 168 -8.20 3.66 -22.09
N THR A 169 -7.64 2.45 -22.13
CA THR A 169 -6.68 1.98 -21.11
C THR A 169 -5.39 2.80 -21.19
N ALA A 170 -4.84 2.98 -22.39
CA ALA A 170 -3.66 3.83 -22.60
C ALA A 170 -3.87 5.27 -22.10
N LEU A 171 -5.04 5.88 -22.39
CA LEU A 171 -5.38 7.22 -21.90
C LEU A 171 -5.48 7.30 -20.37
N ARG A 172 -6.10 6.29 -19.73
CA ARG A 172 -6.20 6.21 -18.28
C ARG A 172 -4.81 6.10 -17.65
N ASP A 173 -3.98 5.22 -18.18
CA ASP A 173 -2.70 4.85 -17.59
C ASP A 173 -1.70 6.01 -17.70
N VAL A 174 -1.66 6.72 -18.83
CA VAL A 174 -0.85 7.94 -18.96
C VAL A 174 -1.33 9.06 -18.02
N CYS A 175 -2.65 9.22 -17.80
CA CYS A 175 -3.16 10.19 -16.83
C CYS A 175 -2.76 9.83 -15.38
N MET A 176 -2.75 8.55 -15.02
CA MET A 176 -2.27 8.08 -13.72
C MET A 176 -0.76 8.34 -13.56
N LEU A 177 0.02 8.06 -14.61
CA LEU A 177 1.45 8.34 -14.65
C LEU A 177 1.73 9.83 -14.44
N VAL A 178 0.97 10.74 -15.07
CA VAL A 178 1.08 12.19 -14.84
C VAL A 178 0.85 12.54 -13.37
N MET A 179 -0.17 11.97 -12.73
CA MET A 179 -0.47 12.25 -11.32
C MET A 179 0.64 11.77 -10.38
N SER A 180 1.23 10.61 -10.69
CA SER A 180 2.35 10.05 -9.93
C SER A 180 3.64 10.85 -10.16
N TYR A 181 4.02 11.08 -11.41
CA TYR A 181 5.28 11.73 -11.80
C TYR A 181 5.32 13.23 -11.44
N GLN A 182 4.25 13.99 -11.71
CA GLN A 182 4.26 15.43 -11.47
C GLN A 182 4.14 15.79 -9.98
N TYR A 183 3.40 14.97 -9.21
CA TYR A 183 2.97 15.32 -7.86
C TYR A 183 3.26 14.29 -6.79
N ALA A 184 3.95 13.21 -7.15
CA ALA A 184 4.43 12.24 -6.19
C ALA A 184 3.24 11.60 -5.42
N PHE A 185 2.07 11.49 -6.08
CA PHE A 185 0.87 10.95 -5.47
C PHE A 185 0.92 9.42 -5.42
N ARG A 186 0.60 8.87 -4.24
CA ARG A 186 0.56 7.41 -4.05
C ARG A 186 -0.62 6.81 -4.80
N ALA A 187 -0.52 5.53 -5.15
CA ALA A 187 -1.57 4.77 -5.84
C ALA A 187 -2.96 4.93 -5.17
N GLY A 188 -3.04 4.77 -3.85
CA GLY A 188 -4.30 4.97 -3.12
C GLY A 188 -4.83 6.41 -3.12
N GLN A 189 -4.00 7.43 -3.39
CA GLN A 189 -4.48 8.81 -3.55
C GLN A 189 -5.04 9.01 -4.97
N ILE A 190 -4.36 8.46 -5.98
CA ILE A 190 -4.78 8.49 -7.38
C ILE A 190 -6.11 7.74 -7.56
N ALA A 191 -6.21 6.51 -7.04
CA ALA A 191 -7.41 5.67 -7.12
C ALA A 191 -8.66 6.31 -6.49
N ARG A 192 -8.49 7.26 -5.55
CA ARG A 192 -9.59 7.94 -4.85
C ARG A 192 -10.03 9.25 -5.48
N ILE A 193 -9.41 9.66 -6.60
CA ILE A 193 -9.83 10.86 -7.34
C ILE A 193 -11.19 10.58 -7.96
N GLU A 194 -12.17 11.44 -7.67
CA GLU A 194 -13.49 11.37 -8.30
C GLU A 194 -13.52 12.16 -9.62
N THR A 195 -14.44 11.83 -10.52
CA THR A 195 -14.67 12.65 -11.72
C THR A 195 -14.99 14.11 -11.34
N ALA A 196 -15.77 14.30 -10.26
CA ALA A 196 -16.10 15.61 -9.72
C ALA A 196 -14.90 16.37 -9.08
N ASP A 197 -13.77 15.69 -8.85
CA ASP A 197 -12.54 16.33 -8.38
C ASP A 197 -11.75 17.00 -9.52
N VAL A 198 -12.09 16.72 -10.78
CA VAL A 198 -11.45 17.31 -11.96
C VAL A 198 -12.24 18.53 -12.42
N ARG A 199 -11.57 19.67 -12.51
CA ARG A 199 -12.14 20.92 -13.01
C ARG A 199 -11.45 21.32 -14.30
N LEU A 200 -12.25 21.40 -15.35
CA LEU A 200 -11.84 21.81 -16.69
C LEU A 200 -12.22 23.28 -16.88
N PHE A 201 -11.28 24.09 -17.37
CA PHE A 201 -11.51 25.51 -17.66
C PHE A 201 -11.44 25.77 -19.16
N SER A 202 -12.22 26.72 -19.66
CA SER A 202 -12.23 27.13 -21.08
C SER A 202 -10.88 27.61 -21.60
N THR A 203 -9.97 28.01 -20.71
CA THR A 203 -8.58 28.39 -21.03
C THR A 203 -7.67 27.21 -21.38
N GLY A 204 -8.17 25.97 -21.23
CA GLY A 204 -7.41 24.72 -21.33
C GLY A 204 -6.68 24.35 -20.03
N ALA A 205 -6.89 25.08 -18.93
CA ALA A 205 -6.36 24.69 -17.63
C ALA A 205 -7.15 23.51 -17.06
N VAL A 206 -6.45 22.57 -16.41
CA VAL A 206 -7.05 21.43 -15.70
C VAL A 206 -6.56 21.42 -14.27
N HIS A 207 -7.50 21.44 -13.32
CA HIS A 207 -7.20 21.31 -11.90
C HIS A 207 -7.77 20.00 -11.36
N VAL A 208 -6.98 19.26 -10.59
CA VAL A 208 -7.40 18.03 -9.91
C VAL A 208 -7.30 18.23 -8.40
N ALA A 209 -8.40 17.99 -7.70
CA ALA A 209 -8.44 17.99 -6.25
C ALA A 209 -8.09 16.59 -5.72
N VAL A 210 -7.13 16.49 -4.80
CA VAL A 210 -6.69 15.21 -4.24
C VAL A 210 -6.74 15.27 -2.72
N THR A 211 -7.29 14.23 -2.10
CA THR A 211 -7.31 14.11 -0.64
C THR A 211 -5.99 13.52 -0.15
N LEU A 212 -5.25 14.29 0.66
CA LEU A 212 -4.08 13.81 1.38
C LEU A 212 -4.52 13.19 2.70
N THR A 213 -4.40 11.87 2.80
CA THR A 213 -4.63 11.15 4.05
C THR A 213 -3.28 10.92 4.74
N LYS A 214 -3.03 11.60 5.86
CA LYS A 214 -1.89 11.28 6.73
C LYS A 214 -2.31 10.17 7.70
N GLN A 215 -1.63 9.02 7.64
CA GLN A 215 -1.90 7.79 8.41
C GLN A 215 -2.16 7.99 9.92
N ARG A 216 -1.66 9.07 10.54
CA ARG A 216 -1.70 9.27 11.99
C ARG A 216 -2.89 10.10 12.49
N ASN A 217 -3.65 10.77 11.62
CA ASN A 217 -4.78 11.62 12.03
C ASN A 217 -5.86 11.69 10.93
N ASN A 218 -6.86 10.80 11.01
CA ASN A 218 -8.03 10.84 10.11
C ASN A 218 -8.78 12.18 10.17
N ARG A 219 -8.66 12.92 11.27
CA ARG A 219 -9.21 14.29 11.43
C ARG A 219 -8.53 15.35 10.55
N LYS A 220 -7.33 15.09 10.01
CA LYS A 220 -6.58 16.00 9.14
C LYS A 220 -6.54 15.47 7.70
N ARG A 221 -7.71 15.19 7.13
CA ARG A 221 -7.84 15.02 5.67
C ARG A 221 -7.67 16.40 5.04
N THR A 222 -6.53 16.63 4.40
CA THR A 222 -6.27 17.89 3.70
C THR A 222 -6.54 17.67 2.22
N ARG A 223 -7.52 18.37 1.66
CA ARG A 223 -7.74 18.37 0.21
C ARG A 223 -6.83 19.41 -0.42
N VAL A 224 -6.07 19.01 -1.44
CA VAL A 224 -5.17 19.90 -2.16
C VAL A 224 -5.60 19.99 -3.62
N ASN A 225 -5.59 21.19 -4.17
CA ASN A 225 -5.79 21.40 -5.59
C ASN A 225 -4.42 21.41 -6.29
N ARG A 226 -4.34 20.72 -7.44
CA ARG A 226 -3.15 20.65 -8.28
C ARG A 226 -3.51 21.02 -9.71
N ARG A 227 -2.64 21.79 -10.34
CA ARG A 227 -2.82 22.26 -11.72
C ARG A 227 -1.96 21.42 -12.65
N ILE A 228 -2.60 20.57 -13.44
CA ILE A 228 -1.91 19.80 -14.48
C ILE A 228 -1.19 20.78 -15.42
N LYS A 229 0.02 20.41 -15.84
CA LYS A 229 0.75 21.14 -16.87
C LYS A 229 -0.17 21.38 -18.08
N ARG A 230 -0.08 22.56 -18.69
CA ARG A 230 -1.08 23.00 -19.68
C ARG A 230 -1.04 22.09 -20.91
N GLU A 231 0.16 21.72 -21.32
CA GLU A 231 0.47 20.79 -22.40
C GLU A 231 -0.13 19.39 -22.18
N TRP A 232 -0.32 18.95 -20.93
CA TRP A 232 -0.87 17.63 -20.58
C TRP A 232 -2.37 17.66 -20.25
N GLY A 233 -2.95 18.87 -20.14
CA GLY A 233 -4.38 19.07 -19.89
C GLY A 233 -5.32 18.34 -20.87
N PRO A 234 -5.02 18.25 -22.18
CA PRO A 234 -5.87 17.54 -23.13
C PRO A 234 -6.17 16.08 -22.75
N LEU A 235 -5.21 15.36 -22.16
CA LEU A 235 -5.40 13.97 -21.73
C LEU A 235 -6.52 13.86 -20.68
N PHE A 236 -6.49 14.73 -19.67
CA PHE A 236 -7.50 14.74 -18.61
C PHE A 236 -8.87 15.21 -19.11
N ASN A 237 -8.90 16.13 -20.06
CA ASN A 237 -10.14 16.58 -20.69
C ASN A 237 -10.83 15.42 -21.41
N GLU A 238 -10.08 14.69 -22.25
CA GLU A 238 -10.63 13.52 -22.95
C GLU A 238 -11.01 12.40 -21.97
N LEU A 239 -10.20 12.15 -20.93
CA LEU A 239 -10.52 11.14 -19.92
C LEU A 239 -11.87 11.44 -19.23
N VAL A 240 -12.07 12.68 -18.77
CA VAL A 240 -13.34 13.10 -18.15
C VAL A 240 -14.50 12.93 -19.13
N LYS A 241 -14.35 13.39 -20.37
CA LYS A 241 -15.37 13.24 -21.42
C LYS A 241 -15.76 11.77 -21.66
N ARG A 242 -14.79 10.86 -21.72
CA ARG A 242 -15.05 9.40 -21.90
C ARG A 242 -15.69 8.77 -20.67
N ARG A 243 -15.40 9.28 -19.46
CA ARG A 243 -16.05 8.86 -18.22
C ARG A 243 -17.49 9.36 -18.10
N GLU A 244 -17.77 10.58 -18.55
CA GLU A 244 -19.13 11.16 -18.52
C GLU A 244 -20.04 10.58 -19.61
N SER A 245 -19.47 10.06 -20.69
CA SER A 245 -20.19 9.38 -21.78
C SER A 245 -20.27 7.86 -21.61
N ASP A 246 -19.91 7.33 -20.43
CA ASP A 246 -19.89 5.89 -20.10
C ASP A 246 -19.14 5.01 -21.12
N THR A 247 -18.23 5.59 -21.90
CA THR A 247 -17.39 4.86 -22.86
C THR A 247 -16.23 4.14 -22.15
N MET A 248 -15.89 4.57 -20.94
CA MET A 248 -14.90 3.94 -20.08
C MET A 248 -15.52 3.55 -18.74
N LEU A 249 -15.81 2.25 -18.60
CA LEU A 249 -16.40 1.69 -17.38
C LEU A 249 -15.31 1.43 -16.32
N PRO A 250 -15.65 1.56 -15.03
CA PRO A 250 -14.76 1.14 -13.95
C PRO A 250 -14.61 -0.40 -13.93
N GLU A 251 -13.56 -0.88 -13.28
CA GLU A 251 -13.43 -2.31 -12.95
C GLU A 251 -14.58 -2.78 -12.05
N GLU A 252 -14.85 -4.08 -12.10
CA GLU A 252 -15.90 -4.70 -11.29
C GLU A 252 -15.68 -4.41 -9.80
N GLY A 253 -16.73 -3.94 -9.13
CA GLY A 253 -16.68 -3.59 -7.70
C GLY A 253 -16.07 -2.21 -7.39
N VAL A 254 -15.54 -1.49 -8.39
CA VAL A 254 -15.03 -0.13 -8.20
C VAL A 254 -16.15 0.91 -8.44
N PRO A 255 -16.36 1.88 -7.52
CA PRO A 255 -17.40 2.89 -7.70
C PRO A 255 -17.24 3.73 -8.98
N SER A 256 -18.31 3.90 -9.75
CA SER A 256 -18.33 4.65 -11.02
C SER A 256 -17.94 6.12 -10.90
N ARG A 257 -18.10 6.71 -9.70
CA ARG A 257 -17.66 8.10 -9.41
C ARG A 257 -16.15 8.29 -9.45
N LEU A 258 -15.35 7.22 -9.35
CA LEU A 258 -13.88 7.30 -9.33
C LEU A 258 -13.34 7.47 -10.75
N LEU A 259 -12.57 8.53 -10.99
CA LEU A 259 -12.10 8.95 -12.31
C LEU A 259 -11.40 7.84 -13.08
N PHE A 260 -10.48 7.13 -12.42
CA PHE A 260 -9.67 6.08 -13.04
C PHE A 260 -10.37 4.72 -13.03
N GLY A 261 -11.37 4.52 -12.17
CA GLY A 261 -12.11 3.24 -12.11
C GLY A 261 -11.25 2.03 -11.75
N LEU A 262 -10.14 2.24 -11.03
CA LEU A 262 -9.23 1.18 -10.57
C LEU A 262 -9.14 1.14 -9.04
N THR A 263 -8.81 -0.04 -8.49
CA THR A 263 -8.35 -0.16 -7.11
C THR A 263 -6.95 0.47 -6.95
N PRO A 264 -6.51 0.79 -5.71
CA PRO A 264 -5.13 1.21 -5.46
C PRO A 264 -4.07 0.23 -5.98
N GLN A 265 -4.34 -1.07 -5.95
CA GLN A 265 -3.45 -2.09 -6.52
C GLN A 265 -3.44 -2.03 -8.05
N GLY A 266 -4.61 -1.90 -8.68
CA GLY A 266 -4.72 -1.70 -10.13
C GLY A 266 -3.96 -0.47 -10.62
N VAL A 267 -4.05 0.65 -9.91
CA VAL A 267 -3.25 1.85 -10.21
C VAL A 267 -1.74 1.58 -10.12
N SER A 268 -1.30 0.85 -9.09
CA SER A 268 0.12 0.52 -8.94
C SER A 268 0.61 -0.37 -10.08
N HIS A 269 -0.19 -1.37 -10.46
CA HIS A 269 0.12 -2.30 -11.54
C HIS A 269 0.22 -1.57 -12.88
N ALA A 270 -0.80 -0.79 -13.24
CA ALA A 270 -0.82 -0.05 -14.49
C ALA A 270 0.36 0.92 -14.64
N ILE A 271 0.76 1.61 -13.56
CA ILE A 271 1.95 2.48 -13.60
C ILE A 271 3.24 1.65 -13.74
N MET A 272 3.36 0.52 -13.04
CA MET A 272 4.54 -0.35 -13.13
C MET A 272 4.67 -0.97 -14.53
N GLU A 273 3.59 -1.48 -15.11
CA GLU A 273 3.58 -2.02 -16.47
C GLU A 273 3.96 -0.94 -17.49
N LEU A 274 3.30 0.22 -17.44
CA LEU A 274 3.59 1.32 -18.36
C LEU A 274 5.05 1.79 -18.24
N THR A 275 5.58 1.89 -17.02
CA THR A 275 6.98 2.32 -16.85
C THR A 275 7.98 1.23 -17.24
N GLU A 276 7.65 -0.05 -17.07
CA GLU A 276 8.45 -1.17 -17.56
C GLU A 276 8.52 -1.18 -19.09
N GLU A 277 7.40 -0.96 -19.77
CA GLU A 277 7.36 -0.82 -21.23
C GLU A 277 8.21 0.36 -21.72
N LEU A 278 8.19 1.49 -21.01
CA LEU A 278 8.89 2.69 -21.41
C LEU A 278 10.39 2.68 -21.08
N THR A 279 10.77 2.09 -19.95
CA THR A 279 12.10 2.25 -19.36
C THR A 279 12.85 0.93 -19.16
N SER A 280 12.22 -0.21 -19.47
CA SER A 280 12.69 -1.56 -19.14
C SER A 280 12.77 -1.85 -17.64
N GLU A 281 12.22 -0.97 -16.79
CA GLU A 281 12.18 -1.14 -15.34
C GLU A 281 10.78 -0.80 -14.78
N PRO A 282 10.21 -1.64 -13.88
CA PRO A 282 8.87 -1.43 -13.34
C PRO A 282 8.89 -0.44 -12.17
N TRP A 283 8.72 0.84 -12.45
CA TRP A 283 8.70 1.89 -11.44
C TRP A 283 7.34 2.00 -10.76
N SER A 284 7.31 1.83 -9.44
CA SER A 284 6.08 1.99 -8.68
C SER A 284 5.76 3.47 -8.43
N PRO A 285 4.50 3.80 -8.06
CA PRO A 285 4.15 5.15 -7.60
C PRO A 285 4.93 5.62 -6.37
N THR A 286 5.61 4.71 -5.65
CA THR A 286 6.49 5.07 -4.53
C THR A 286 7.87 5.47 -5.00
N ASP A 287 8.35 4.89 -6.10
CA ASP A 287 9.68 5.20 -6.66
C ASP A 287 9.67 6.50 -7.46
N LEU A 288 8.53 6.82 -8.08
CA LEU A 288 8.29 8.11 -8.75
C LEU A 288 8.11 9.30 -7.78
N ARG A 289 8.28 9.10 -6.47
CA ARG A 289 7.94 10.08 -5.41
C ARG A 289 9.13 10.62 -4.63
#